data_AF-A0A1B8ZLV9-F1
#
_entry.id   AF-A0A1B8ZLV9-F1
#
_cell.length_a   1.000
_cell.length_b   1.000
_cell.length_c   1.000
_cell.angle_alpha   90.00
_cell.angle_beta   90.00
_cell.angle_gamma   90.00
#
_symmetry.space_group_name_H-M   'P 1'
#
loop_
_entity.id
_entity.type
_entity.pdbx_description
1 polymer ?
#
loop_
_entity_poly.entity_id
_entity_poly.type
_entity_poly.pdbx_seq_one_letter_code
_entity_poly.pdbx_strand_id
1 'polypeptide(L)'
;MKEKDLSELTDQELLDKKQKLKSGKIINAVLIGFLIGIAVYSSVKHGIGFFTIFPLIFVLILTTQWKKNDQSINRELESRNLK
;
A
#
# COMPACT_ATOMS: atom_id res chain seq x y z
N MET A 1 6.96 19.07 -7.66
CA MET A 1 8.11 18.16 -7.41
C MET A 1 8.11 17.14 -8.54
N LYS A 2 9.22 17.03 -9.29
CA LYS A 2 9.39 15.93 -10.25
C LYS A 2 9.51 14.64 -9.43
N GLU A 3 8.66 13.64 -9.69
CA GLU A 3 8.95 12.29 -9.21
C GLU A 3 10.28 11.90 -9.84
N LYS A 4 11.37 11.89 -9.05
CA LYS A 4 12.63 11.29 -9.47
C LYS A 4 12.34 9.83 -9.77
N ASP A 5 12.76 9.36 -10.94
CA ASP A 5 12.59 7.97 -11.31
C ASP A 5 13.33 7.10 -10.27
N LEU A 6 12.87 5.87 -9.99
CA LEU A 6 13.55 4.99 -9.03
C LEU A 6 15.02 4.77 -9.43
N SER A 7 15.27 4.84 -10.74
CA SER A 7 16.58 4.77 -11.38
C SER A 7 17.52 5.93 -11.01
N GLU A 8 16.98 7.09 -10.64
CA GLU A 8 17.74 8.30 -10.30
C GLU A 8 18.07 8.42 -8.80
N LEU A 9 17.56 7.51 -7.97
CA LEU A 9 17.84 7.47 -6.54
C LEU A 9 19.20 6.81 -6.26
N THR A 10 19.89 7.31 -5.25
CA THR A 10 21.09 6.66 -4.71
C THR A 10 20.72 5.37 -3.96
N ASP A 11 21.69 4.46 -3.80
CA ASP A 11 21.44 3.16 -3.16
C ASP A 11 20.93 3.31 -1.72
N GLN A 12 21.42 4.32 -0.98
CA GLN A 12 20.93 4.65 0.36
C GLN A 12 19.49 5.16 0.35
N GLU A 13 19.13 6.03 -0.60
CA GLU A 13 17.75 6.52 -0.75
C GLU A 13 16.78 5.40 -1.16
N LEU A 14 17.22 4.47 -2.00
CA LEU A 14 16.46 3.28 -2.39
C LEU A 14 16.18 2.34 -1.20
N LEU A 15 17.20 2.11 -0.36
CA LEU A 15 17.06 1.30 0.85
C LEU A 15 16.15 1.97 1.89
N ASP A 16 16.28 3.28 2.11
CA ASP A 16 15.40 4.05 2.99
C ASP A 16 13.94 4.02 2.48
N LYS A 17 13.75 4.15 1.17
CA LYS A 17 12.42 4.04 0.55
C LYS A 17 11.81 2.65 0.75
N LYS A 18 12.60 1.58 0.61
CA LYS A 18 12.15 0.20 0.93
C LYS A 18 11.77 0.02 2.41
N GLN A 19 12.54 0.60 3.33
CA GLN A 19 12.21 0.56 4.75
C GLN A 19 10.92 1.33 5.06
N LYS A 20 10.73 2.49 4.43
CA LYS A 20 9.47 3.25 4.48
C LYS A 20 8.30 2.46 3.91
N LEU A 21 8.49 1.72 2.81
CA LEU A 21 7.46 0.82 2.31
C LEU A 21 7.11 -0.23 3.36
N LYS A 22 8.08 -0.91 3.97
CA LYS A 22 7.82 -1.89 5.04
C LYS A 22 7.01 -1.29 6.20
N SER A 23 7.35 -0.09 6.68
CA SER A 23 6.57 0.59 7.71
C SER A 23 5.16 0.94 7.22
N GLY A 24 5.04 1.43 5.98
CA GLY A 24 3.77 1.67 5.30
C GLY A 24 2.90 0.41 5.16
N LYS A 25 3.50 -0.79 5.12
CA LYS A 25 2.75 -2.06 5.13
C LYS A 25 1.90 -2.21 6.38
N ILE A 26 2.46 -1.87 7.54
CA ILE A 26 1.79 -2.03 8.84
C ILE A 26 0.63 -1.03 8.92
N ILE A 27 0.88 0.23 8.57
CA ILE A 27 -0.15 1.28 8.53
C ILE A 27 -1.27 0.88 7.57
N ASN A 28 -0.94 0.41 6.36
CA ASN A 28 -1.94 -0.04 5.40
C ASN A 28 -2.71 -1.25 5.90
N ALA A 29 -2.07 -2.22 6.56
CA ALA A 29 -2.77 -3.38 7.14
C ALA A 29 -3.75 -2.96 8.23
N VAL A 30 -3.38 -2.01 9.09
CA VAL A 30 -4.26 -1.43 10.11
C VAL A 30 -5.44 -0.71 9.47
N LEU A 31 -5.19 0.14 8.46
CA LEU A 31 -6.24 0.84 7.72
C LEU A 31 -7.21 -0.13 7.02
N ILE A 32 -6.68 -1.19 6.40
CA ILE A 32 -7.50 -2.23 5.77
C ILE A 32 -8.38 -2.93 6.82
N GLY A 33 -7.80 -3.33 7.95
CA GLY A 33 -8.55 -3.94 9.04
C GLY A 33 -9.64 -3.03 9.59
N PHE A 34 -9.35 -1.73 9.73
CA PHE A 34 -10.31 -0.72 10.17
C PHE A 34 -11.46 -0.53 9.16
N LEU A 35 -11.15 -0.46 7.86
CA LEU A 35 -12.13 -0.36 6.78
C LEU A 35 -13.06 -1.58 6.74
N ILE A 36 -12.50 -2.78 6.90
CA ILE A 36 -13.28 -4.02 7.00
C ILE A 36 -14.17 -3.98 8.24
N GLY A 37 -13.65 -3.53 9.39
CA GLY A 37 -14.41 -3.37 10.61
C GLY A 37 -15.62 -2.45 10.44
N ILE A 38 -15.43 -1.29 9.81
CA ILE A 38 -16.53 -0.35 9.49
C ILE A 38 -17.53 -1.01 8.55
N ALA A 39 -17.06 -1.69 7.50
CA ALA A 39 -17.94 -2.36 6.53
C ALA A 39 -18.81 -3.41 7.22
N VAL A 40 -18.23 -4.26 8.08
CA VAL A 40 -18.99 -5.28 8.83
C VAL A 40 -19.98 -4.63 9.79
N TYR A 41 -19.54 -3.66 10.60
CA TYR A 41 -20.42 -2.96 11.54
C TYR A 41 -21.59 -2.26 10.83
N SER A 42 -21.30 -1.56 9.74
CA SER A 42 -22.31 -0.88 8.93
C SER A 42 -23.28 -1.88 8.30
N SER A 43 -22.79 -3.01 7.79
CA SER A 43 -23.63 -4.07 7.20
C SER A 43 -24.65 -4.60 8.20
N VAL A 44 -24.19 -4.88 9.43
CA VAL A 44 -25.05 -5.43 10.49
C VAL A 44 -26.07 -4.41 10.99
N LYS A 45 -25.68 -3.12 11.10
CA LYS A 45 -26.56 -2.08 11.67
C LYS A 45 -27.49 -1.41 10.66
N HIS A 46 -27.02 -1.16 9.44
CA HIS A 46 -27.70 -0.37 8.42
C HIS A 46 -27.99 -1.16 7.14
N GLY A 47 -27.61 -2.44 7.08
CA GLY A 47 -27.69 -3.27 5.88
C GLY A 47 -26.55 -3.02 4.90
N ILE A 48 -26.60 -3.72 3.76
CA ILE A 48 -25.62 -3.55 2.69
C ILE A 48 -25.92 -2.24 1.95
N GLY A 49 -25.05 -1.25 2.13
CA GLY A 49 -25.13 0.05 1.45
C GLY A 49 -23.75 0.60 1.08
N PHE A 50 -23.70 1.93 0.88
CA PHE A 50 -22.49 2.64 0.48
C PHE A 50 -21.29 2.34 1.39
N PHE A 51 -21.48 2.39 2.72
CA PHE A 51 -20.42 2.15 3.71
C PHE A 51 -19.96 0.70 3.83
N THR A 52 -20.58 -0.24 3.11
CA THR A 52 -20.07 -1.62 2.96
C THR A 52 -19.24 -1.75 1.69
N ILE A 53 -19.74 -1.22 0.58
CA ILE A 53 -19.12 -1.38 -0.75
C ILE A 53 -17.91 -0.44 -0.90
N PHE A 54 -18.04 0.81 -0.43
CA PHE A 54 -16.98 1.81 -0.55
C PHE A 54 -15.68 1.39 0.15
N PRO A 55 -15.69 0.94 1.43
CA PRO A 55 -14.48 0.47 2.09
C PRO A 55 -13.86 -0.74 1.39
N LEU A 56 -14.67 -1.68 0.89
CA LEU A 56 -14.20 -2.86 0.16
C LEU A 56 -13.45 -2.48 -1.13
N ILE A 57 -14.00 -1.55 -1.92
CA ILE A 57 -13.34 -1.04 -3.13
C ILE A 57 -12.02 -0.35 -2.75
N PHE A 58 -12.02 0.44 -1.68
CA PHE A 58 -10.84 1.15 -1.23
C PHE A 58 -9.70 0.21 -0.83
N VAL A 59 -10.01 -0.90 -0.13
CA VAL A 59 -9.05 -1.96 0.19
C VAL A 59 -8.46 -2.58 -1.08
N LEU A 60 -9.27 -2.84 -2.12
CA LEU A 60 -8.79 -3.41 -3.38
C LEU A 60 -7.80 -2.47 -4.10
N ILE A 61 -8.10 -1.18 -4.13
CA ILE A 61 -7.23 -0.18 -4.76
C ILE A 61 -5.92 -0.09 -3.97
N LEU A 62 -5.99 0.04 -2.64
CA LEU A 62 -4.82 0.15 -1.77
C LEU A 62 -3.88 -1.06 -1.91
N THR A 63 -4.43 -2.27 -1.89
CA THR A 63 -3.63 -3.50 -2.03
C THR A 63 -2.94 -3.61 -3.39
N THR A 64 -3.64 -3.22 -4.46
CA THR A 64 -3.10 -3.26 -5.83
C THR A 64 -1.98 -2.24 -6.03
N GLN A 65 -2.19 -1.00 -5.59
CA GLN A 65 -1.18 0.07 -5.67
C GLN A 65 0.08 -0.32 -4.87
N TRP A 66 -0.12 -0.89 -3.69
CA TRP A 66 0.96 -1.26 -2.81
C TRP A 66 1.82 -2.40 -3.39
N LYS A 67 1.18 -3.44 -3.95
CA LYS A 67 1.89 -4.51 -4.67
C LYS A 67 2.74 -3.99 -5.82
N LYS A 68 2.20 -3.06 -6.63
CA LYS A 68 2.93 -2.48 -7.75
C LYS A 68 4.18 -1.71 -7.29
N ASN A 69 4.06 -0.92 -6.23
CA ASN A 69 5.15 -0.11 -5.70
C ASN A 69 6.24 -0.96 -5.00
N ASP A 70 5.85 -2.01 -4.27
CA ASP A 70 6.80 -2.95 -3.68
C ASP A 70 7.56 -3.73 -4.77
N GLN A 71 6.87 -4.13 -5.83
CA GLN A 71 7.48 -4.84 -6.96
C GLN A 71 8.44 -3.94 -7.77
N SER A 72 8.11 -2.67 -8.00
CA SER A 72 9.01 -1.75 -8.72
C SER A 72 10.28 -1.46 -7.92
N ILE A 73 10.18 -1.23 -6.61
CA ILE A 73 11.35 -1.03 -5.75
C ILE A 73 12.19 -2.31 -5.65
N ASN A 74 11.57 -3.48 -5.49
CA ASN A 74 12.34 -4.73 -5.42
C ASN A 74 13.06 -5.04 -6.74
N ARG A 75 12.45 -4.74 -7.89
CA ARG A 75 13.10 -4.87 -9.20
C ARG A 75 14.33 -3.98 -9.33
N GLU A 76 14.24 -2.74 -8.87
CA GLU A 76 15.36 -1.79 -8.90
C GLU A 76 16.49 -2.18 -7.95
N LEU A 77 16.16 -2.81 -6.81
CA LEU A 77 17.19 -3.33 -5.90
C LEU A 77 17.85 -4.61 -6.44
N GLU A 78 17.10 -5.47 -7.12
CA GLU A 78 17.64 -6.67 -7.78
C GLU A 78 18.55 -6.30 -8.96
N SER A 79 18.17 -5.33 -9.78
CA SER A 79 18.99 -4.86 -10.92
C SER A 79 20.35 -4.33 -10.45
N ARG A 80 20.40 -3.75 -9.25
CA ARG A 80 21.62 -3.21 -8.62
C ARG A 80 22.37 -4.21 -7.72
N ASN A 81 21.93 -5.46 -7.60
CA ASN A 81 22.50 -6.46 -6.67
C ASN A 81 22.52 -6.01 -5.20
N LEU A 82 21.53 -5.21 -4.78
CA LEU A 82 21.40 -4.68 -3.42
C LEU A 82 20.43 -5.53 -2.55
N LYS A 83 20.17 -6.79 -2.94
CA LYS A 83 19.19 -7.69 -2.32
C LYS A 83 19.84 -8.85 -1.59
#